data_AF-A0A7D9DP68-F1
#
_entry.id   AF-A0A7D9DP68-F1
#
_cell.length_a   1.000
_cell.length_b   1.000
_cell.length_c   1.000
_cell.angle_alpha   90.00
_cell.angle_beta   90.00
_cell.angle_gamma   90.00
#
_symmetry.space_group_name_H-M   'P 1'
#
loop_
_entity.id
_entity.type
_entity.pdbx_description
1 polymer ?
#
loop_
_entity_poly.entity_id
_entity_poly.type
_entity_poly.pdbx_seq_one_letter_code
_entity_poly.pdbx_strand_id
1 'polypeptide(L)'
;MLNVIMRKCLQYMDSMKKFDKETLPPQECFYSVLHDEHVSDADYDHATRVFEAFNCQSMGDYHDLYLRSDVLLLAGVFENFRNVYLKVYNLDPCHFYTSPGLAWQACLKMTAVELELCPDMYLFIEEGLRSGISMISNRFSKANNPYVPDYDPDQDSSYVMYLDANNLYGWAM
;
A
#
# COMPACT_ATOMS: atom_id res chain seq x y z
N MET A 1 11.41 -10.00 2.23
CA MET A 1 11.28 -9.22 0.98
C MET A 1 12.20 -8.02 1.16
N LEU A 2 13.22 -7.83 0.31
CA LEU A 2 14.32 -6.84 0.45
C LEU A 2 13.88 -5.37 0.71
N ASN A 3 12.58 -5.08 0.65
CA ASN A 3 11.99 -3.75 0.50
C ASN A 3 12.02 -2.84 1.72
N VAL A 4 12.30 -3.34 2.92
CA VAL A 4 12.15 -2.51 4.14
C VAL A 4 13.36 -1.58 4.33
N ILE A 5 14.55 -2.02 3.94
CA ILE A 5 15.77 -1.42 4.49
C ILE A 5 16.30 -0.25 3.67
N MET A 6 16.27 -0.36 2.33
CA MET A 6 16.60 0.80 1.48
C MET A 6 15.60 1.95 1.66
N ARG A 7 14.33 1.67 1.98
CA ARG A 7 13.34 2.72 2.30
C ARG A 7 13.71 3.53 3.55
N LYS A 8 14.26 2.88 4.58
CA LYS A 8 14.79 3.56 5.78
C LYS A 8 16.16 4.22 5.53
N CYS A 9 16.90 3.78 4.52
CA CYS A 9 18.19 4.35 4.09
C CYS A 9 18.08 5.49 3.07
N LEU A 10 16.89 5.78 2.52
CA LEU A 10 16.69 6.81 1.49
C LEU A 10 17.22 8.19 1.92
N GLN A 11 17.06 8.54 3.20
CA GLN A 11 17.57 9.81 3.72
C GLN A 11 19.09 9.84 3.83
N TYR A 12 19.71 8.69 4.09
CA TYR A 12 21.15 8.57 4.05
C TYR A 12 21.67 8.76 2.62
N MET A 13 20.98 8.27 1.59
CA MET A 13 21.40 8.36 0.18
C MET A 13 21.14 9.75 -0.46
N ASP A 14 21.65 10.81 0.15
CA ASP A 14 21.47 12.22 -0.27
C ASP A 14 22.42 12.70 -1.39
N SER A 15 23.38 11.86 -1.81
CA SER A 15 24.42 12.25 -2.76
C SER A 15 24.97 11.06 -3.52
N MET A 16 25.33 11.29 -4.78
CA MET A 16 25.89 10.23 -5.65
C MET A 16 27.18 9.61 -5.10
N LYS A 17 27.98 10.39 -4.36
CA LYS A 17 29.22 9.90 -3.72
C LYS A 17 28.98 8.78 -2.69
N LYS A 18 27.75 8.65 -2.17
CA LYS A 18 27.42 7.60 -1.20
C LYS A 18 27.23 6.24 -1.86
N PHE A 19 27.02 6.18 -3.17
CA PHE A 19 26.98 4.93 -3.93
C PHE A 19 28.35 4.24 -3.94
N ASP A 20 29.43 5.02 -3.98
CA ASP A 20 30.80 4.50 -3.97
C ASP A 20 31.27 4.00 -2.59
N LYS A 21 30.41 4.05 -1.56
CA LYS A 21 30.76 3.56 -0.21
C LYS A 21 30.79 2.04 -0.21
N GLU A 22 31.94 1.47 0.13
CA GLU A 22 32.19 0.03 0.06
C GLU A 22 31.54 -0.78 1.18
N THR A 23 30.95 -0.12 2.17
CA THR A 23 30.36 -0.75 3.35
C THR A 23 28.92 -0.31 3.54
N LEU A 24 28.14 -1.20 4.17
CA LEU A 24 26.84 -0.82 4.70
C LEU A 24 27.04 0.30 5.75
N PRO A 25 26.27 1.40 5.70
CA PRO A 25 26.35 2.45 6.69
C PRO A 25 26.12 1.90 8.10
N PRO A 26 26.63 2.58 9.15
CA PRO A 26 26.29 2.23 10.53
C PRO A 26 24.78 2.27 10.77
N GLN A 27 24.27 1.45 11.70
CA GLN A 27 22.85 1.33 11.99
C GLN A 27 22.19 2.68 12.36
N GLU A 28 22.95 3.57 13.00
CA GLU A 28 22.51 4.91 13.41
C GLU A 28 22.14 5.81 12.21
N CYS A 29 22.68 5.51 11.02
CA CYS A 29 22.37 6.22 9.79
C CYS A 29 21.01 5.80 9.18
N PHE A 30 20.38 4.74 9.68
CA PHE A 30 19.07 4.28 9.24
C PHE A 30 17.99 4.77 10.20
N TYR A 31 17.53 5.99 9.97
CA TYR A 31 16.47 6.62 10.75
C TYR A 31 15.31 7.05 9.85
N SER A 32 14.08 6.73 10.25
CA SER A 32 12.86 7.06 9.51
C SER A 32 12.17 8.25 10.15
N VAL A 33 12.32 9.44 9.57
CA VAL A 33 11.58 10.64 10.02
C VAL A 33 10.06 10.44 9.98
N LEU A 34 9.56 9.63 9.04
CA LEU A 34 8.12 9.37 8.90
C LEU A 34 7.54 8.64 10.12
N HIS A 35 8.33 7.78 10.76
CA HIS A 35 7.91 6.97 11.90
C HIS A 35 8.62 7.35 13.21
N ASP A 36 9.50 8.36 13.15
CA ASP A 36 10.35 8.82 14.26
C ASP A 36 11.07 7.65 14.97
N GLU A 37 11.63 6.72 14.18
CA GLU A 37 12.25 5.50 14.70
C GLU A 37 13.54 5.13 13.95
N HIS A 38 14.46 4.49 14.68
CA HIS A 38 15.63 3.83 14.10
C HIS A 38 15.24 2.47 13.49
N VAL A 39 16.09 1.96 12.61
CA VAL A 39 15.98 0.57 12.13
C VAL A 39 16.15 -0.40 13.31
N SER A 40 15.34 -1.45 13.33
CA SER A 40 15.48 -2.52 14.32
C SER A 40 16.75 -3.32 14.07
N ASP A 41 17.31 -3.94 15.11
CA ASP A 41 18.49 -4.80 14.98
C ASP A 41 18.23 -5.95 13.99
N ALA A 42 17.03 -6.54 14.03
CA ALA A 42 16.62 -7.60 13.13
C ALA A 42 16.58 -7.18 11.66
N ASP A 43 16.13 -5.94 11.38
CA ASP A 43 16.12 -5.37 10.04
C ASP A 43 17.55 -5.05 9.58
N TYR A 44 18.40 -4.49 10.45
CA TYR A 44 19.79 -4.20 10.12
C TYR A 44 20.57 -5.48 9.81
N ASP A 45 20.42 -6.52 10.64
CA ASP A 45 20.97 -7.85 10.40
C ASP A 45 20.50 -8.44 9.08
N HIS A 46 19.23 -8.20 8.71
CA HIS A 46 18.73 -8.62 7.42
C HIS A 46 19.43 -7.91 6.25
N ALA A 47 19.70 -6.61 6.35
CA ALA A 47 20.44 -5.87 5.33
C ALA A 47 21.87 -6.39 5.20
N THR A 48 22.55 -6.61 6.32
CA THR A 48 23.90 -7.17 6.32
C THR A 48 23.93 -8.53 5.62
N ARG A 49 23.00 -9.43 5.97
CA ARG A 49 22.88 -10.74 5.30
C ARG A 49 22.63 -10.61 3.79
N VAL A 50 21.81 -9.65 3.35
CA VAL A 50 21.56 -9.44 1.92
C VAL A 50 22.81 -8.88 1.23
N PHE A 51 23.45 -7.87 1.81
CA PHE A 51 24.67 -7.26 1.28
C PHE A 51 25.76 -8.31 1.07
N GLU A 52 25.97 -9.19 2.05
CA GLU A 52 26.92 -10.30 1.98
C GLU A 52 26.48 -11.39 0.98
N ALA A 53 25.22 -11.85 1.05
CA ALA A 53 24.74 -12.94 0.20
C ALA A 53 24.79 -12.62 -1.30
N PHE A 54 24.61 -11.35 -1.66
CA PHE A 54 24.71 -10.87 -3.04
C PHE A 54 26.10 -10.33 -3.40
N ASN A 55 27.07 -10.45 -2.49
CA ASN A 55 28.45 -9.99 -2.65
C ASN A 55 28.54 -8.51 -3.08
N CYS A 56 27.67 -7.66 -2.55
CA CYS A 56 27.71 -6.23 -2.81
C CYS A 56 29.08 -5.68 -2.39
N GLN A 57 29.75 -4.96 -3.28
CA GLN A 57 31.03 -4.30 -2.99
C GLN A 57 30.84 -2.84 -2.62
N SER A 58 29.66 -2.29 -2.90
CA SER A 58 29.32 -0.90 -2.67
C SER A 58 27.84 -0.71 -2.35
N MET A 59 27.51 0.44 -1.79
CA MET A 59 26.12 0.89 -1.64
C MET A 59 25.41 1.05 -2.99
N GLY A 60 26.15 1.28 -4.07
CA GLY A 60 25.63 1.26 -5.43
C GLY A 60 25.15 -0.13 -5.85
N ASP A 61 25.93 -1.17 -5.59
CA ASP A 61 25.51 -2.56 -5.88
C ASP A 61 24.26 -2.93 -5.08
N TYR A 62 24.21 -2.53 -3.81
CA TYR A 62 23.07 -2.77 -2.94
C TYR A 62 21.81 -2.00 -3.40
N HIS A 63 21.98 -0.76 -3.84
CA HIS A 63 20.92 0.03 -4.44
C HIS A 63 20.39 -0.61 -5.73
N ASP A 64 21.27 -1.03 -6.64
CA ASP A 64 20.89 -1.60 -7.92
C ASP A 64 20.17 -2.95 -7.74
N LEU A 65 20.59 -3.74 -6.74
CA LEU A 65 19.88 -4.94 -6.32
C LEU A 65 18.45 -4.62 -5.85
N TYR A 66 18.30 -3.60 -5.00
CA TYR A 66 16.99 -3.13 -4.55
C TYR A 66 16.13 -2.65 -5.72
N LEU A 67 16.66 -1.75 -6.56
CA LEU A 67 15.94 -1.18 -7.69
C LEU A 67 15.51 -2.27 -8.68
N ARG A 68 16.40 -3.21 -9.00
CA ARG A 68 16.08 -4.36 -9.84
C ARG A 68 14.97 -5.20 -9.24
N SER A 69 15.01 -5.46 -7.94
CA SER A 69 13.96 -6.21 -7.25
C SER A 69 12.61 -5.50 -7.31
N ASP A 70 12.58 -4.19 -7.04
CA ASP A 70 11.36 -3.39 -7.06
C ASP A 70 10.74 -3.33 -8.47
N VAL A 71 11.57 -3.11 -9.50
CA VAL A 71 11.14 -3.10 -10.91
C VAL A 71 10.62 -4.46 -11.34
N LEU A 72 11.30 -5.55 -11.00
CA LEU A 72 10.86 -6.90 -11.39
C LEU A 72 9.56 -7.30 -10.68
N LEU A 73 9.40 -6.94 -9.40
CA LEU A 73 8.16 -7.17 -8.65
C LEU A 73 7.00 -6.38 -9.26
N LEU A 74 7.21 -5.09 -9.54
CA LEU A 74 6.20 -4.25 -10.18
C LEU A 74 5.81 -4.78 -11.56
N ALA A 75 6.80 -5.13 -12.38
CA ALA A 75 6.56 -5.69 -13.71
C ALA A 75 5.76 -6.99 -13.62
N GLY A 76 6.13 -7.92 -12.75
CA GLY A 76 5.40 -9.19 -12.57
C GLY A 76 3.95 -8.99 -12.11
N VAL A 77 3.71 -8.09 -11.14
CA VAL A 77 2.35 -7.74 -10.70
C VAL A 77 1.55 -7.11 -11.83
N PHE A 78 2.15 -6.19 -12.59
CA PHE A 78 1.47 -5.47 -13.66
C PHE A 78 1.18 -6.36 -14.88
N GLU A 79 2.09 -7.27 -15.25
CA GLU A 79 1.84 -8.27 -16.29
C GLU A 79 0.68 -9.20 -15.91
N ASN A 80 0.64 -9.66 -14.66
CA ASN A 80 -0.49 -10.45 -14.17
C ASN A 80 -1.80 -9.65 -14.21
N PHE A 81 -1.78 -8.39 -13.80
CA PHE A 81 -2.93 -7.49 -13.89
C PHE A 81 -3.44 -7.35 -15.33
N ARG A 82 -2.54 -7.14 -16.30
CA ARG A 82 -2.89 -7.09 -17.74
C ARG A 82 -3.50 -8.41 -18.22
N ASN A 83 -2.89 -9.54 -17.88
CA ASN A 83 -3.39 -10.87 -18.26
C ASN A 83 -4.81 -11.12 -17.74
N VAL A 84 -5.08 -10.74 -16.48
CA VAL A 84 -6.42 -10.89 -15.89
C VAL A 84 -7.43 -10.01 -16.64
N TYR A 85 -7.13 -8.74 -16.90
CA TYR A 85 -8.07 -7.83 -17.56
C TYR A 85 -8.33 -8.19 -19.03
N LEU A 86 -7.28 -8.61 -19.75
CA LEU A 86 -7.42 -9.12 -21.12
C LEU A 86 -8.30 -10.38 -21.13
N LYS A 87 -8.11 -11.29 -20.18
CA LYS A 87 -8.89 -12.53 -20.11
C LYS A 87 -10.35 -12.29 -19.72
N VAL A 88 -10.62 -11.44 -18.73
CA VAL A 88 -11.96 -11.26 -18.14
C VAL A 88 -12.79 -10.25 -18.93
N TYR A 89 -12.20 -9.11 -19.29
CA TYR A 89 -12.91 -7.99 -19.91
C TYR A 89 -12.50 -7.75 -21.37
N ASN A 90 -11.46 -8.44 -21.86
CA ASN A 90 -10.86 -8.18 -23.17
C ASN A 90 -10.47 -6.69 -23.32
N LEU A 91 -9.89 -6.13 -22.25
CA LEU A 91 -9.37 -4.78 -22.17
C LEU A 91 -7.91 -4.86 -21.72
N ASP A 92 -7.03 -4.07 -22.33
CA ASP A 92 -5.64 -3.94 -21.88
C ASP A 92 -5.49 -2.71 -20.97
N PRO A 93 -5.11 -2.89 -19.70
CA PRO A 93 -4.82 -1.79 -18.80
C PRO A 93 -3.85 -0.73 -19.35
N CYS A 94 -2.94 -1.08 -20.25
CA CYS A 94 -1.98 -0.15 -20.86
C CYS A 94 -2.63 0.97 -21.71
N HIS A 95 -3.91 0.83 -22.08
CA HIS A 95 -4.64 1.85 -22.84
C HIS A 95 -5.39 2.86 -21.97
N PHE A 96 -5.25 2.79 -20.64
CA PHE A 96 -5.98 3.65 -19.71
C PHE A 96 -5.01 4.33 -18.75
N TYR A 97 -5.29 5.60 -18.43
CA TYR A 97 -4.46 6.39 -17.53
C TYR A 97 -4.57 5.96 -16.06
N THR A 98 -5.74 5.48 -15.64
CA THR A 98 -6.03 5.17 -14.23
C THR A 98 -6.93 3.94 -14.09
N SER A 99 -6.83 3.26 -12.95
CA SER A 99 -7.67 2.09 -12.64
C SER A 99 -9.17 2.40 -12.61
N PRO A 100 -9.66 3.55 -12.11
CA PRO A 100 -11.08 3.90 -12.23
C PRO A 100 -11.54 4.07 -13.68
N GLY A 101 -10.72 4.67 -14.56
CA GLY A 101 -11.04 4.79 -15.98
C GLY A 101 -11.14 3.42 -16.66
N LEU A 102 -10.23 2.50 -16.34
CA LEU A 102 -10.28 1.11 -16.80
C LEU A 102 -11.54 0.39 -16.28
N ALA A 103 -11.88 0.53 -14.99
CA ALA A 103 -13.06 -0.10 -14.39
C ALA A 103 -14.36 0.43 -15.00
N TRP A 104 -14.43 1.73 -15.27
CA TRP A 104 -15.54 2.35 -15.98
C TRP A 104 -15.73 1.77 -17.38
N GLN A 105 -14.63 1.62 -18.13
CA GLN A 105 -14.67 1.05 -19.48
C GLN A 105 -15.04 -0.42 -19.48
N ALA A 106 -14.60 -1.18 -18.47
CA ALA A 106 -15.07 -2.54 -18.25
C ALA A 106 -16.58 -2.57 -17.99
N CYS A 107 -17.10 -1.68 -17.12
CA CYS A 107 -18.53 -1.57 -16.84
C CYS A 107 -19.34 -1.28 -18.11
N LEU A 108 -18.98 -0.24 -18.88
CA LEU A 108 -19.67 0.11 -20.13
C LEU A 108 -19.66 -1.04 -21.14
N LYS A 109 -18.53 -1.73 -21.28
CA LYS A 109 -18.40 -2.88 -22.20
C LYS A 109 -19.27 -4.06 -21.77
N MET A 110 -19.40 -4.31 -20.47
CA MET A 110 -20.20 -5.42 -19.94
C MET A 110 -21.71 -5.14 -20.02
N THR A 111 -22.13 -3.90 -19.76
CA THR A 111 -23.54 -3.50 -19.76
C THR A 111 -24.06 -3.15 -21.16
N ALA A 112 -23.15 -2.83 -22.09
CA ALA A 112 -23.45 -2.32 -23.42
C ALA A 112 -24.35 -1.06 -23.39
N VAL A 113 -24.30 -0.29 -22.30
CA VAL A 113 -25.07 0.95 -22.16
C VAL A 113 -24.44 2.06 -22.99
N GLU A 114 -25.28 2.80 -23.71
CA GLU A 114 -24.89 4.03 -24.41
C GLU A 114 -25.28 5.22 -23.52
N LEU A 115 -24.29 6.05 -23.17
CA LEU A 115 -24.51 7.22 -22.32
C LEU A 115 -24.64 8.47 -23.17
N GLU A 116 -25.65 9.28 -22.86
CA GLU A 116 -25.81 10.61 -23.42
C GLU A 116 -25.05 11.67 -22.61
N LEU A 117 -24.67 12.76 -23.26
CA LEU A 117 -24.02 13.89 -22.59
C LEU A 117 -25.09 14.76 -21.90
N CYS A 118 -24.97 14.96 -20.59
CA CYS A 118 -25.86 15.85 -19.81
C CYS A 118 -25.09 17.08 -19.27
N PRO A 119 -24.81 18.10 -20.10
CA PRO A 119 -23.96 19.23 -19.69
C PRO A 119 -24.61 20.11 -18.61
N ASP A 120 -25.94 20.22 -18.61
CA ASP A 120 -26.67 21.13 -17.72
C ASP A 120 -26.88 20.57 -16.31
N MET A 121 -26.58 19.28 -16.09
CA MET A 121 -26.80 18.58 -14.82
C MET A 121 -25.53 18.30 -14.03
N TYR A 122 -24.35 18.62 -14.58
CA TYR A 122 -23.07 18.31 -13.93
C TYR A 122 -23.00 18.92 -12.52
N LEU A 123 -23.27 20.23 -12.40
CA LEU A 123 -23.24 20.92 -11.11
C LEU A 123 -24.30 20.40 -10.14
N PHE A 124 -25.50 20.07 -10.65
CA PHE A 124 -26.56 19.48 -9.83
C PHE A 124 -26.14 18.13 -9.23
N ILE A 125 -25.50 17.27 -10.02
CA ILE A 125 -24.98 15.98 -9.55
C ILE A 125 -23.84 16.20 -8.56
N GLU A 126 -22.88 17.06 -8.89
CA GLU A 126 -21.72 17.35 -8.04
C GLU A 126 -22.14 17.89 -6.66
N GLU A 127 -23.10 18.82 -6.61
CA GLU A 127 -23.66 19.34 -5.36
C GLU A 127 -24.40 18.27 -4.54
N GLY A 128 -24.92 17.23 -5.20
CA GLY A 128 -25.60 16.10 -4.59
C GLY A 128 -24.66 15.01 -4.06
N LEU A 129 -23.38 14.98 -4.48
CA LEU A 129 -22.45 13.92 -4.08
C LEU A 129 -22.13 13.98 -2.59
N ARG A 130 -22.26 12.84 -1.92
CA ARG A 130 -21.86 12.65 -0.51
C ARG A 130 -20.95 11.43 -0.45
N SER A 131 -19.89 11.53 0.36
CA SER A 131 -18.98 10.41 0.62
C SER A 131 -19.56 9.48 1.69
N GLY A 132 -18.81 8.44 2.05
CA GLY A 132 -19.14 7.55 3.15
C GLY A 132 -19.31 8.33 4.47
N ILE A 133 -20.26 7.87 5.30
CA ILE A 133 -20.48 8.43 6.63
C ILE A 133 -19.40 7.91 7.57
N SER A 134 -18.67 8.82 8.21
CA SER A 134 -17.71 8.50 9.27
C SER A 134 -18.14 9.18 10.56
N MET A 135 -18.39 8.40 11.61
CA MET A 135 -18.92 8.88 12.88
C MET A 135 -18.26 8.17 14.05
N ILE A 136 -17.89 8.95 15.06
CA ILE A 136 -17.46 8.46 16.37
C ILE A 136 -18.57 8.82 17.37
N SER A 137 -19.42 7.85 17.72
CA SER A 137 -20.51 8.06 18.68
C SER A 137 -20.02 8.08 20.13
N ASN A 138 -18.92 7.38 20.41
CA ASN A 138 -18.26 7.36 21.71
C ASN A 138 -16.75 7.50 21.51
N ARG A 139 -16.12 8.47 22.19
CA ARG A 139 -14.70 8.81 22.01
C ARG A 139 -13.76 7.72 22.50
N PHE A 140 -14.18 6.94 23.50
CA PHE A 140 -13.37 5.86 24.06
C PHE A 140 -14.25 4.71 24.53
N SER A 141 -13.91 3.49 24.11
CA SER A 141 -14.50 2.26 24.60
C SER A 141 -13.39 1.22 24.73
N LYS A 142 -13.37 0.49 25.84
CA LYS A 142 -12.45 -0.63 26.10
C LYS A 142 -13.29 -1.84 26.48
N ALA A 143 -13.11 -2.94 25.76
CA ALA A 143 -13.75 -4.20 26.10
C ALA A 143 -13.13 -4.80 27.37
N ASN A 144 -13.95 -5.33 28.26
CA ASN A 144 -13.54 -6.12 29.43
C ASN A 144 -13.98 -7.56 29.22
N ASN A 145 -13.11 -8.44 28.68
CA ASN A 145 -13.47 -9.85 28.52
C ASN A 145 -12.25 -10.77 28.70
N PRO A 146 -12.45 -12.07 28.96
CA PRO A 146 -11.34 -12.97 29.32
C PRO A 146 -10.26 -13.19 28.24
N TYR A 147 -10.48 -12.70 27.03
CA TYR A 147 -9.54 -12.88 25.90
C TYR A 147 -8.53 -11.73 25.78
N VAL A 148 -8.66 -10.66 26.57
CA VAL A 148 -7.73 -9.51 26.55
C VAL A 148 -6.80 -9.51 27.77
N PRO A 149 -5.55 -9.03 27.65
CA PRO A 149 -4.55 -9.09 28.73
C PRO A 149 -4.94 -8.37 30.03
N ASP A 150 -5.73 -7.30 29.92
CA ASP A 150 -6.12 -6.44 31.04
C ASP A 150 -7.53 -6.77 31.58
N TYR A 151 -7.95 -8.03 31.52
CA TYR A 151 -9.27 -8.46 32.00
C TYR A 151 -9.40 -8.28 33.52
N ASP A 152 -10.47 -7.60 33.94
CA ASP A 152 -10.84 -7.43 35.34
C ASP A 152 -12.07 -8.31 35.67
N PRO A 153 -11.93 -9.37 36.48
CA PRO A 153 -13.03 -10.26 36.84
C PRO A 153 -14.06 -9.60 37.78
N ASP A 154 -13.70 -8.48 38.42
CA ASP A 154 -14.61 -7.75 39.32
C ASP A 154 -15.53 -6.78 38.55
N GLN A 155 -15.31 -6.60 37.24
CA GLN A 155 -16.14 -5.77 36.36
C GLN A 155 -16.98 -6.60 35.41
N ASP A 156 -18.11 -6.03 34.97
CA ASP A 156 -18.99 -6.64 33.97
C ASP A 156 -18.23 -6.94 32.67
N SER A 157 -18.54 -8.08 32.07
CA SER A 157 -17.95 -8.46 30.79
C SER A 157 -18.53 -7.63 29.64
N SER A 158 -17.67 -7.08 28.79
CA SER A 158 -18.03 -6.31 27.61
C SER A 158 -17.16 -6.67 26.40
N TYR A 159 -17.74 -6.52 25.21
CA TYR A 159 -17.12 -6.87 23.93
C TYR A 159 -17.27 -5.71 22.95
N VAL A 160 -16.26 -5.53 22.09
CA VAL A 160 -16.32 -4.62 20.95
C VAL A 160 -16.42 -5.47 19.68
N MET A 161 -17.42 -5.20 18.86
CA MET A 161 -17.66 -5.90 17.61
C MET A 161 -17.15 -5.07 16.43
N TYR A 162 -16.39 -5.71 15.54
CA TYR A 162 -15.99 -5.13 14.26
C TYR A 162 -16.77 -5.81 13.14
N LEU A 163 -17.58 -5.04 12.43
CA LEU A 163 -18.36 -5.50 11.29
C LEU A 163 -17.88 -4.76 10.05
N ASP A 164 -17.63 -5.52 8.98
CA ASP A 164 -17.28 -4.99 7.67
C ASP A 164 -18.22 -5.56 6.61
N ALA A 165 -18.77 -4.67 5.78
CA ALA A 165 -19.68 -5.07 4.71
C ALA A 165 -18.90 -5.34 3.43
N ASN A 166 -18.82 -6.62 3.04
CA ASN A 166 -18.18 -7.04 1.80
C ASN A 166 -18.83 -6.35 0.58
N ASN A 167 -18.05 -5.55 -0.15
CA ASN A 167 -18.49 -4.85 -1.36
C ASN A 167 -19.72 -3.95 -1.17
N LEU A 168 -19.73 -3.12 -0.12
CA LEU A 168 -20.87 -2.23 0.21
C LEU A 168 -21.39 -1.42 -0.98
N TYR A 169 -20.50 -0.74 -1.72
CA TYR A 169 -20.91 0.07 -2.88
C TYR A 169 -21.41 -0.79 -4.03
N GLY A 170 -20.75 -1.91 -4.33
CA GLY A 170 -21.20 -2.80 -5.40
C GLY A 170 -22.48 -3.56 -5.09
N TRP A 171 -22.88 -3.68 -3.82
CA TRP A 171 -24.21 -4.17 -3.43
C TRP A 171 -25.30 -3.10 -3.60
N ALA A 172 -24.96 -1.82 -3.40
CA ALA A 172 -25.90 -0.71 -3.50
C ALA A 172 -26.17 -0.24 -4.94
N MET A 173 -25.28 -0.58 -5.89
CA MET A 173 -25.42 -0.34 -7.33
C MET A 173 -26.17 -1.47 -8.02
#